data_AF-S2RCZ2-F1
#
_entry.id   AF-S2RCZ2-F1
#
_cell.length_a   1.000
_cell.length_b   1.000
_cell.length_c   1.000
_cell.angle_alpha   90.00
_cell.angle_beta   90.00
_cell.angle_gamma   90.00
#
_symmetry.space_group_name_H-M   'P 1'
#
loop_
_entity.id
_entity.type
_entity.pdbx_description
1 polymer ?
#
loop_
_entity_poly.entity_id
_entity_poly.type
_entity_poly.pdbx_seq_one_letter_code
_entity_poly.pdbx_strand_id
1 'polypeptide(L)'
;ALPAIEALARVDTICLDKTGTITSGKLKVAETLPMIGQTEATVTKAAAAIVYALNDDNETAMAIKAAFQNDTNQQITQTMPFSSARKWSGAVVDGQVLFMGAPQFTFGDQLPTPIANQIKDAAAKGYRVLAIGTATKLVHPLVNPQLLGLILITDELRPTAINTFDFFKTQGVALKVISGDDPITVANIAKQARLEGADQSVDMSTIADNATAKDYQTLVKRYNVFGRVTPEQKKSLIMAYQALGHTVAMTGDGVNDVLALRQSDCSIAMASGADAASSIADFVLLDSNFDAMTGVLNEGRRVINNIERVASMYLVKTMYSVILATIFVFLPLDYPIVPINLTPVSAIGVAIPSFFLTLEPNFERVTGQFMQKVMTIAAPAAISVVIYTLLLTWMESFFHLSFESTSSMVAMLIGTISLNVLLVVARPFNRLKVGLLGGLSIALFLVFFVFSSIFSLVNLWEWQLALIYLPLMISTVPFYLLIQEFLGRRVLSKINWQ
;
A
#
# COMPACT_ATOMS: atom_id res chain seq x y z
N ALA A 1 -11.35 -8.15 -2.27
CA ALA A 1 -10.05 -8.53 -2.85
C ALA A 1 -9.65 -7.62 -4.02
N LEU A 2 -10.30 -7.66 -5.19
CA LEU A 2 -9.89 -6.82 -6.34
C LEU A 2 -9.89 -5.31 -6.08
N PRO A 3 -10.96 -4.71 -5.50
CA PRO A 3 -10.99 -3.27 -5.23
C PRO A 3 -9.92 -2.82 -4.22
N ALA A 4 -9.61 -3.68 -3.25
CA ALA A 4 -8.59 -3.42 -2.24
C ALA A 4 -7.18 -3.34 -2.84
N ILE A 5 -6.84 -4.24 -3.77
CA ILE A 5 -5.56 -4.24 -4.48
C ILE A 5 -5.40 -2.95 -5.30
N GLU A 6 -6.47 -2.53 -5.98
CA GLU A 6 -6.48 -1.27 -6.73
C GLU A 6 -6.34 -0.05 -5.81
N ALA A 7 -7.11 0.00 -4.72
CA ALA A 7 -7.06 1.09 -3.76
C ALA A 7 -5.63 1.24 -3.21
N LEU A 8 -5.02 0.15 -2.75
CA LEU A 8 -3.64 0.17 -2.24
C LEU A 8 -2.63 0.64 -3.30
N ALA A 9 -2.77 0.22 -4.56
CA ALA A 9 -1.88 0.65 -5.64
C ALA A 9 -1.87 2.17 -5.86
N ARG A 10 -2.99 2.84 -5.52
CA ARG A 10 -3.18 4.30 -5.64
C ARG A 10 -2.83 5.06 -4.35
N VAL A 11 -2.69 4.37 -3.22
CA VAL A 11 -2.38 4.99 -1.92
C VAL A 11 -1.12 5.84 -1.99
N ASP A 12 -1.24 7.04 -1.44
CA ASP A 12 -0.14 7.99 -1.32
C ASP A 12 0.06 8.53 0.09
N THR A 13 -0.86 8.19 1.00
CA THR A 13 -0.75 8.50 2.42
C THR A 13 -1.12 7.26 3.22
N ILE A 14 -0.24 6.80 4.10
CA ILE A 14 -0.54 5.73 5.07
C ILE A 14 -0.57 6.33 6.46
N CYS A 15 -1.74 6.23 7.10
CA CYS A 15 -1.93 6.52 8.50
C CYS A 15 -1.65 5.26 9.31
N LEU A 16 -0.51 5.28 10.01
CA LEU A 16 -0.04 4.23 10.87
C LEU A 16 -0.66 4.40 12.25
N ASP A 17 -1.18 3.31 12.82
CA ASP A 17 -1.25 3.23 14.28
C ASP A 17 0.19 3.10 14.84
N LYS A 18 0.38 3.16 16.16
CA LYS A 18 1.72 2.98 16.76
C LYS A 18 1.96 1.50 17.06
N THR A 19 0.99 0.87 17.71
CA THR A 19 1.11 -0.48 18.23
C THR A 19 0.90 -1.48 17.09
N GLY A 20 1.71 -2.52 17.05
CA GLY A 20 1.62 -3.55 16.02
C GLY A 20 2.13 -3.14 14.64
N THR A 21 2.37 -1.87 14.36
CA THR A 21 2.80 -1.34 13.05
C THR A 21 4.23 -0.78 13.09
N ILE A 22 4.50 0.17 13.99
CA ILE A 22 5.83 0.74 14.22
C ILE A 22 6.57 -0.10 15.25
N THR A 23 5.87 -0.47 16.31
CA THR A 23 6.39 -1.27 17.41
C THR A 23 5.91 -2.72 17.30
N SER A 24 6.62 -3.65 17.92
CA SER A 24 6.25 -5.07 17.94
C SER A 24 5.05 -5.37 18.84
N GLY A 25 4.55 -4.36 19.58
CA GLY A 25 3.60 -4.54 20.69
C GLY A 25 4.25 -5.11 21.96
N LYS A 26 5.52 -5.49 21.92
CA LYS A 26 6.27 -5.94 23.08
C LYS A 26 6.96 -4.76 23.74
N LEU A 27 6.96 -4.77 25.07
CA LEU A 27 7.70 -3.83 25.88
C LEU A 27 9.10 -4.38 26.20
N LYS A 28 10.07 -3.49 26.32
CA LYS A 28 11.44 -3.82 26.68
C LYS A 28 11.92 -2.90 27.80
N VAL A 29 12.63 -3.48 28.78
CA VAL A 29 13.38 -2.69 29.76
C VAL A 29 14.54 -2.01 29.04
N ALA A 30 14.52 -0.69 29.01
CA ALA A 30 15.55 0.12 28.39
C ALA A 30 16.72 0.39 29.34
N GLU A 31 16.40 0.75 30.59
CA GLU A 31 17.40 1.16 31.58
C GLU A 31 16.86 0.96 33.00
N THR A 32 17.75 0.67 33.94
CA THR A 32 17.46 0.62 35.38
C THR A 32 18.27 1.71 36.08
N LEU A 33 17.59 2.54 36.87
CA LEU A 33 18.18 3.70 37.54
C LEU A 33 18.10 3.51 39.06
N PRO A 34 19.12 2.94 39.71
CA PRO A 34 19.14 2.77 41.16
C PRO A 34 19.27 4.11 41.89
N MET A 35 18.67 4.21 43.08
CA MET A 35 18.86 5.36 43.96
C MET A 35 20.23 5.34 44.65
N ILE A 36 20.66 6.48 45.18
CA ILE A 36 21.93 6.61 45.92
C ILE A 36 21.94 5.62 47.09
N GLY A 37 22.96 4.75 47.12
CA GLY A 37 23.11 3.69 48.13
C GLY A 37 22.41 2.36 47.77
N GLN A 38 21.74 2.29 46.62
CA GLN A 38 21.17 1.05 46.08
C GLN A 38 21.99 0.56 44.89
N THR A 39 21.90 -0.74 44.60
CA THR A 39 22.52 -1.34 43.40
C THR A 39 21.45 -1.65 42.37
N GLU A 40 21.85 -1.71 41.09
CA GLU A 40 20.96 -2.16 40.02
C GLU A 40 20.37 -3.55 40.33
N ALA A 41 21.19 -4.46 40.84
CA ALA A 41 20.76 -5.80 41.26
C ALA A 41 19.65 -5.78 42.33
N THR A 42 19.68 -4.82 43.26
CA THR A 42 18.62 -4.67 44.27
C THR A 42 17.28 -4.32 43.61
N VAL A 43 17.30 -3.38 42.65
CA VAL A 43 16.11 -2.89 41.96
C VAL A 43 15.53 -3.97 41.05
N THR A 44 16.38 -4.64 40.27
CA THR A 44 15.95 -5.69 39.33
C THR A 44 15.43 -6.91 40.06
N LYS A 45 16.07 -7.33 41.17
CA LYS A 45 15.58 -8.42 42.02
C LYS A 45 14.22 -8.09 42.64
N ALA A 46 14.04 -6.86 43.15
CA ALA A 46 12.75 -6.43 43.70
C ALA A 46 11.64 -6.42 42.65
N ALA A 47 11.91 -5.91 41.44
CA ALA A 47 10.94 -5.90 40.35
C ALA A 47 10.57 -7.32 39.88
N ALA A 48 11.57 -8.19 39.72
CA ALA A 48 11.35 -9.60 39.39
C ALA A 48 10.51 -10.29 40.46
N ALA A 49 10.86 -10.14 41.73
CA ALA A 49 10.13 -10.73 42.86
C ALA A 49 8.64 -10.37 42.85
N ILE A 50 8.29 -9.10 42.59
CA ILE A 50 6.89 -8.67 42.49
C ILE A 50 6.18 -9.36 41.33
N VAL A 51 6.79 -9.34 40.14
CA VAL A 51 6.16 -9.88 38.91
C VAL A 51 5.97 -11.39 38.99
N TYR A 52 6.98 -12.12 39.48
CA TYR A 52 6.87 -13.57 39.67
C TYR A 52 5.91 -13.93 40.81
N ALA A 53 5.84 -13.13 41.88
CA ALA A 53 4.87 -13.36 42.96
C ALA A 53 3.41 -13.15 42.51
N LEU A 54 3.16 -12.18 41.62
CA LEU A 54 1.84 -11.93 41.06
C LEU A 54 1.46 -12.90 39.94
N ASN A 55 2.44 -13.58 39.34
CA ASN A 55 2.28 -14.39 38.15
C ASN A 55 1.54 -13.64 37.02
N ASP A 56 1.86 -12.35 36.84
CA ASP A 56 1.26 -11.49 35.83
C ASP A 56 1.87 -11.76 34.45
N ASP A 57 1.03 -11.81 33.41
CA ASP A 57 1.44 -12.00 32.01
C ASP A 57 1.14 -10.78 31.12
N ASN A 58 0.89 -9.62 31.73
CA ASN A 58 0.79 -8.36 30.99
C ASN A 58 2.15 -7.96 30.37
N GLU A 59 2.13 -7.07 29.38
CA GLU A 59 3.32 -6.72 28.59
C GLU A 59 4.44 -6.13 29.45
N THR A 60 4.08 -5.41 30.51
CA THR A 60 5.05 -4.83 31.47
C THR A 60 5.73 -5.92 32.30
N ALA A 61 4.94 -6.87 32.80
CA ALA A 61 5.44 -8.03 33.52
C ALA A 61 6.33 -8.90 32.61
N MET A 62 5.91 -9.15 31.37
CA MET A 62 6.70 -9.89 30.39
C MET A 62 8.03 -9.21 30.06
N ALA A 63 8.06 -7.88 29.93
CA ALA A 63 9.30 -7.14 29.74
C ALA A 63 10.28 -7.32 30.91
N ILE A 64 9.76 -7.30 32.15
CA ILE A 64 10.54 -7.50 33.37
C ILE A 64 11.02 -8.96 33.47
N LYS A 65 10.14 -9.95 33.23
CA LYS A 65 10.50 -11.39 33.22
C LYS A 65 11.56 -11.71 32.17
N ALA A 66 11.51 -11.06 31.01
CA ALA A 66 12.50 -11.23 29.96
C ALA A 66 13.85 -10.58 30.29
N ALA A 67 13.84 -9.45 31.02
CA ALA A 67 15.05 -8.72 31.38
C ALA A 67 15.75 -9.27 32.63
N PHE A 68 15.00 -9.79 33.60
CA PHE A 68 15.51 -10.14 34.93
C PHE A 68 15.21 -11.58 35.32
N GLN A 69 16.18 -12.21 36.00
CA GLN A 69 16.08 -13.60 36.44
C GLN A 69 15.15 -13.75 37.65
N ASN A 70 14.43 -14.87 37.68
CA ASN A 70 13.63 -15.26 38.84
C ASN A 70 14.51 -15.81 39.97
N ASP A 71 14.16 -15.52 41.21
CA ASP A 71 14.69 -16.22 42.38
C ASP A 71 13.60 -17.15 42.91
N THR A 72 13.75 -18.45 42.66
CA THR A 72 12.72 -19.46 43.00
C THR A 72 12.67 -19.78 44.49
N ASN A 73 13.62 -19.30 45.29
CA ASN A 73 13.74 -19.63 46.72
C ASN A 73 13.04 -18.62 47.64
N GLN A 74 12.22 -17.72 47.09
CA GLN A 74 11.58 -16.66 47.85
C GLN A 74 10.24 -17.09 48.45
N GLN A 75 10.00 -16.75 49.72
CA GLN A 75 8.74 -17.00 50.39
C GLN A 75 7.77 -15.82 50.18
N ILE A 76 6.69 -16.08 49.45
CA ILE A 76 5.63 -15.10 49.19
C ILE A 76 4.53 -15.25 50.24
N THR A 77 4.27 -14.21 51.03
CA THR A 77 3.24 -14.25 52.09
C THR A 77 1.99 -13.46 51.75
N GLN A 78 2.08 -12.45 50.88
CA GLN A 78 0.94 -11.63 50.48
C GLN A 78 1.20 -10.98 49.12
N THR A 79 0.15 -10.81 48.32
CA THR A 79 0.20 -10.13 47.02
C THR A 79 -0.87 -9.05 46.91
N MET A 80 -0.59 -8.01 46.14
CA MET A 80 -1.51 -6.93 45.80
C MET A 80 -1.45 -6.72 44.28
N PRO A 81 -2.39 -7.31 43.52
CA PRO A 81 -2.45 -7.16 42.08
C PRO A 81 -2.61 -5.71 41.63
N PHE A 82 -2.23 -5.45 40.39
CA PHE A 82 -2.45 -4.14 39.77
C PHE A 82 -3.93 -3.78 39.73
N SER A 83 -4.24 -2.50 39.96
CA SER A 83 -5.58 -1.95 39.75
C SER A 83 -5.47 -0.59 39.09
N SER A 84 -6.33 -0.33 38.10
CA SER A 84 -6.42 0.96 37.41
C SER A 84 -6.66 2.15 38.35
N ALA A 85 -7.33 1.93 39.49
CA ALA A 85 -7.56 2.98 40.49
C ALA A 85 -6.27 3.33 41.27
N ARG A 86 -5.42 2.33 41.52
CA ARG A 86 -4.18 2.49 42.32
C ARG A 86 -2.95 2.78 41.47
N LYS A 87 -2.91 2.27 40.25
CA LYS A 87 -1.78 2.36 39.30
C LYS A 87 -0.44 1.79 39.84
N TRP A 88 -0.50 0.89 40.81
CA TRP A 88 0.64 0.13 41.34
C TRP A 88 0.21 -1.28 41.77
N SER A 89 1.20 -2.17 41.87
CA SER A 89 1.09 -3.55 42.36
C SER A 89 2.24 -3.84 43.32
N GLY A 90 2.16 -4.92 44.09
CA GLY A 90 3.21 -5.27 45.04
C GLY A 90 3.04 -6.64 45.66
N ALA A 91 4.06 -7.05 46.42
CA ALA A 91 4.08 -8.33 47.10
C ALA A 91 4.91 -8.23 48.39
N VAL A 92 4.63 -9.14 49.34
CA VAL A 92 5.46 -9.36 50.52
C VAL A 92 6.28 -10.61 50.27
N VAL A 93 7.59 -10.43 50.15
CA VAL A 93 8.56 -11.45 49.74
C VAL A 93 9.66 -11.50 50.80
N ASP A 94 9.90 -12.67 51.38
CA ASP A 94 10.87 -12.88 52.46
C ASP A 94 10.69 -11.90 53.64
N GLY A 95 9.44 -11.53 53.94
CA GLY A 95 9.08 -10.56 54.98
C GLY A 95 9.25 -9.08 54.59
N GLN A 96 9.76 -8.77 53.39
CA GLN A 96 9.90 -7.42 52.88
C GLN A 96 8.70 -7.03 52.01
N VAL A 97 8.10 -5.86 52.26
CA VAL A 97 7.01 -5.33 51.44
C VAL A 97 7.59 -4.56 50.25
N LEU A 98 7.37 -5.08 49.05
CA LEU A 98 7.83 -4.51 47.78
C LEU A 98 6.65 -4.01 46.96
N PHE A 99 6.83 -2.90 46.24
CA PHE A 99 5.85 -2.40 45.29
C PHE A 99 6.51 -1.89 44.00
N MET A 100 5.73 -1.93 42.92
CA MET A 100 6.06 -1.35 41.63
C MET A 100 4.85 -0.57 41.09
N GLY A 101 5.08 0.62 40.52
CA GLY A 101 3.97 1.40 39.99
C GLY A 101 4.38 2.74 39.38
N ALA A 102 3.37 3.49 38.94
CA ALA A 102 3.59 4.83 38.42
C ALA A 102 4.03 5.79 39.55
N PRO A 103 5.17 6.50 39.40
CA PRO A 103 5.77 7.30 40.49
C PRO A 103 4.80 8.30 41.15
N GLN A 104 3.96 8.95 40.34
CA GLN A 104 2.97 9.93 40.80
C GLN A 104 1.88 9.33 41.71
N PHE A 105 1.57 8.05 41.56
CA PHE A 105 0.54 7.37 42.38
C PHE A 105 1.13 6.68 43.61
N THR A 106 2.44 6.38 43.60
CA THR A 106 3.11 5.73 44.73
C THR A 106 3.71 6.72 45.72
N PHE A 107 4.26 7.84 45.23
CA PHE A 107 4.92 8.85 46.07
C PHE A 107 4.24 10.22 46.05
N GLY A 108 3.37 10.52 45.08
CA GLY A 108 2.80 11.86 44.90
C GLY A 108 3.91 12.92 44.81
N ASP A 109 3.76 14.02 45.56
CA ASP A 109 4.74 15.12 45.62
C ASP A 109 5.90 14.86 46.60
N GLN A 110 6.01 13.67 47.19
CA GLN A 110 7.03 13.35 48.20
C GLN A 110 8.42 13.07 47.59
N LEU A 111 8.54 13.00 46.27
CA LEU A 111 9.81 12.74 45.59
C LEU A 111 10.72 13.97 45.59
N PRO A 112 12.03 13.81 45.89
CA PRO A 112 13.01 14.88 45.73
C PRO A 112 13.03 15.47 44.32
N THR A 113 13.19 16.78 44.20
CA THR A 113 13.21 17.51 42.92
C THR A 113 14.15 16.93 41.87
N PRO A 114 15.38 16.45 42.20
CA PRO A 114 16.26 15.82 41.21
C PRO A 114 15.65 14.57 40.58
N ILE A 115 14.99 13.73 41.38
CA ILE A 115 14.34 12.49 40.91
C ILE A 115 13.09 12.83 40.10
N ALA A 116 12.31 13.81 40.55
CA ALA A 116 11.14 14.29 39.79
C ALA A 116 11.55 14.82 38.40
N ASN A 117 12.68 15.53 38.30
CA ASN A 117 13.23 15.97 37.02
C ASN A 117 13.70 14.79 36.17
N GLN A 118 14.38 13.80 36.76
CA GLN A 118 14.81 12.60 36.04
C GLN A 118 13.63 11.80 35.47
N ILE A 119 12.52 11.69 36.23
CA ILE A 119 11.28 11.07 35.76
C ILE A 119 10.69 11.87 34.59
N LYS A 120 10.65 13.20 34.68
CA LYS A 120 10.18 14.07 33.60
C LYS A 120 11.04 13.94 32.35
N ASP A 121 12.36 13.89 32.49
CA ASP A 121 13.30 13.74 31.37
C ASP A 121 13.17 12.38 30.70
N ALA A 122 13.01 11.31 31.49
CA ALA A 122 12.77 9.97 30.97
C ALA A 122 11.41 9.88 30.23
N ALA A 123 10.35 10.45 30.81
CA ALA A 123 9.05 10.54 30.16
C ALA A 123 9.13 11.37 28.86
N ALA A 124 9.88 12.47 28.86
CA ALA A 124 10.11 13.31 27.67
C ALA A 124 10.91 12.59 26.57
N LYS A 125 11.67 11.54 26.92
CA LYS A 125 12.32 10.61 25.96
C LYS A 125 11.41 9.46 25.53
N GLY A 126 10.16 9.41 25.98
CA GLY A 126 9.17 8.40 25.64
C GLY A 126 9.27 7.12 26.46
N TYR A 127 9.96 7.14 27.61
CA TYR A 127 10.01 6.00 28.51
C TYR A 127 8.80 5.97 29.43
N ARG A 128 8.21 4.78 29.58
CA ARG A 128 7.32 4.46 30.69
C ARG A 128 8.16 4.24 31.94
N VAL A 129 8.00 5.14 32.92
CA VAL A 129 8.76 5.09 34.17
C VAL A 129 7.99 4.30 35.22
N LEU A 130 8.62 3.27 35.78
CA LEU A 130 8.12 2.52 36.93
C LEU A 130 9.00 2.80 38.14
N ALA A 131 8.37 3.19 39.25
CA ALA A 131 9.05 3.28 40.53
C ALA A 131 9.01 1.93 41.24
N ILE A 132 10.17 1.46 41.70
CA ILE A 132 10.33 0.26 42.51
C ILE A 132 10.72 0.70 43.91
N GLY A 133 10.00 0.20 44.91
CA GLY A 133 10.19 0.64 46.28
C GLY A 133 9.77 -0.36 47.33
N THR A 134 10.03 0.01 48.59
CA THR A 134 9.59 -0.72 49.78
C THR A 134 8.59 0.10 50.57
N ALA A 135 7.65 -0.54 51.25
CA ALA A 135 6.71 0.13 52.15
C ALA A 135 6.68 -0.56 53.52
N THR A 136 5.98 0.03 54.49
CA THR A 136 5.81 -0.62 55.80
C THR A 136 4.73 -1.71 55.76
N LYS A 137 3.67 -1.49 54.98
CA LYS A 137 2.54 -2.42 54.82
C LYS A 137 2.01 -2.35 53.38
N LEU A 138 1.54 -3.49 52.89
CA LEU A 138 0.93 -3.60 51.56
C LEU A 138 -0.55 -3.17 51.63
N VAL A 139 -0.78 -1.86 51.75
CA VAL A 139 -2.11 -1.22 51.83
C VAL A 139 -2.18 0.00 50.91
N HIS A 140 -3.39 0.50 50.63
CA HIS A 140 -3.60 1.72 49.85
C HIS A 140 -4.25 2.82 50.72
N PRO A 141 -3.65 4.03 50.84
CA PRO A 141 -2.37 4.45 50.26
C PRO A 141 -1.16 3.75 50.91
N LEU A 142 -0.01 3.74 50.21
CA LEU A 142 1.24 3.17 50.73
C LEU A 142 1.71 3.92 51.97
N VAL A 143 2.17 3.20 53.00
CA VAL A 143 2.66 3.78 54.26
C VAL A 143 4.19 3.80 54.27
N ASN A 144 4.78 5.00 54.40
CA ASN A 144 6.22 5.26 54.35
C ASN A 144 6.92 4.61 53.13
N PRO A 145 6.52 4.94 51.89
CA PRO A 145 7.17 4.39 50.72
C PRO A 145 8.62 4.90 50.61
N GLN A 146 9.57 3.99 50.41
CA GLN A 146 10.97 4.30 50.11
C GLN A 146 11.30 3.86 48.69
N LEU A 147 11.90 4.75 47.90
CA LEU A 147 12.28 4.47 46.52
C LEU A 147 13.61 3.70 46.49
N LEU A 148 13.62 2.53 45.86
CA LEU A 148 14.84 1.76 45.60
C LEU A 148 15.47 2.17 44.25
N GLY A 149 14.63 2.42 43.25
CA GLY A 149 15.08 2.82 41.92
C GLY A 149 13.92 2.98 40.94
N LEU A 150 14.25 3.40 39.72
CA LEU A 150 13.33 3.51 38.60
C LEU A 150 13.68 2.46 37.54
N ILE A 151 12.67 1.90 36.89
CA ILE A 151 12.83 1.07 35.69
C ILE A 151 12.20 1.81 34.53
N LEU A 152 12.99 2.05 33.49
CA LEU A 152 12.54 2.66 32.25
C LEU A 152 12.15 1.57 31.27
N ILE A 153 10.90 1.58 30.85
CA ILE A 153 10.36 0.66 29.85
C ILE A 153 10.04 1.44 28.58
N THR A 154 10.32 0.85 27.43
CA THR A 154 9.98 1.43 26.12
C THR A 154 9.30 0.38 25.25
N ASP A 155 8.58 0.84 24.25
CA ASP A 155 8.11 -0.04 23.18
C ASP A 155 9.30 -0.51 22.33
N GLU A 156 9.32 -1.80 22.01
CA GLU A 156 10.32 -2.34 21.09
C GLU A 156 9.96 -1.96 19.65
N LEU A 157 10.84 -1.21 18.98
CA LEU A 157 10.74 -0.94 17.55
C LEU A 157 10.87 -2.24 16.76
N ARG A 158 10.05 -2.40 15.72
CA ARG A 158 10.23 -3.55 14.81
C ARG A 158 11.58 -3.46 14.10
N PRO A 159 12.34 -4.57 13.99
CA PRO A 159 13.62 -4.57 13.28
C PRO A 159 13.53 -4.10 11.83
N THR A 160 12.40 -4.36 11.17
CA THR A 160 12.15 -4.00 9.76
C THR A 160 11.57 -2.59 9.58
N ALA A 161 11.10 -1.92 10.64
CA ALA A 161 10.33 -0.68 10.53
C ALA A 161 11.04 0.39 9.69
N ILE A 162 12.34 0.61 9.93
CA ILE A 162 13.13 1.62 9.22
C ILE A 162 13.17 1.31 7.72
N ASN A 163 13.50 0.07 7.34
CA ASN A 163 13.58 -0.33 5.93
C ASN A 163 12.21 -0.26 5.23
N THR A 164 11.15 -0.68 5.91
CA THR A 164 9.78 -0.61 5.42
C THR A 164 9.36 0.85 5.17
N PHE A 165 9.70 1.76 6.08
CA PHE A 165 9.34 3.18 5.95
C PHE A 165 10.14 3.88 4.86
N ASP A 166 11.44 3.58 4.75
CA ASP A 166 12.27 4.04 3.65
C ASP A 166 11.73 3.56 2.30
N PHE A 167 11.29 2.30 2.20
CA PHE A 167 10.62 1.79 0.99
C PHE A 167 9.40 2.64 0.63
N PHE A 168 8.44 2.85 1.54
CA PHE A 168 7.24 3.64 1.24
C PHE A 168 7.57 5.08 0.84
N LYS A 169 8.58 5.68 1.48
CA LYS A 169 9.10 7.00 1.11
C LYS A 169 9.63 7.02 -0.33
N THR A 170 10.46 6.05 -0.73
CA THR A 170 10.94 5.95 -2.13
C THR A 170 9.80 5.73 -3.14
N GLN A 171 8.70 5.12 -2.70
CA GLN A 171 7.50 4.90 -3.50
C GLN A 171 6.56 6.13 -3.54
N GLY A 172 6.95 7.26 -2.94
CA GLY A 172 6.18 8.49 -2.91
C GLY A 172 4.95 8.42 -2.02
N VAL A 173 5.00 7.58 -0.97
CA VAL A 173 3.92 7.40 0.01
C VAL A 173 4.29 8.10 1.31
N ALA A 174 3.48 9.06 1.74
CA ALA A 174 3.67 9.80 2.98
C ALA A 174 3.17 8.97 4.17
N LEU A 175 4.03 8.79 5.18
CA LEU A 175 3.68 8.09 6.41
C LEU A 175 3.28 9.09 7.49
N LYS A 176 2.15 8.82 8.16
CA LYS A 176 1.57 9.65 9.23
C LYS A 176 1.31 8.76 10.42
N VAL A 177 1.54 9.21 11.65
CA VAL A 177 1.31 8.41 12.86
C VAL A 177 0.12 8.97 13.62
N ILE A 178 -0.90 8.14 13.87
CA ILE A 178 -2.10 8.53 14.62
C ILE A 178 -2.31 7.55 15.77
N SER A 179 -2.10 8.01 17.00
CA SER A 179 -2.14 7.16 18.19
C SER A 179 -2.90 7.77 19.36
N GLY A 180 -3.51 6.92 20.19
CA GLY A 180 -4.12 7.33 21.45
C GLY A 180 -3.11 7.70 22.55
N ASP A 181 -1.82 7.42 22.32
CA ASP A 181 -0.75 7.65 23.30
C ASP A 181 -0.28 9.10 23.37
N ASP A 182 0.52 9.39 24.39
CA ASP A 182 1.10 10.71 24.58
C ASP A 182 1.89 11.18 23.33
N PRO A 183 1.64 12.41 22.82
CA PRO A 183 2.27 12.89 21.60
C PRO A 183 3.80 12.87 21.65
N ILE A 184 4.39 13.10 22.82
CA ILE A 184 5.85 13.12 22.99
C ILE A 184 6.41 11.71 22.82
N THR A 185 5.77 10.71 23.42
CA THR A 185 6.14 9.30 23.28
C THR A 185 6.03 8.84 21.83
N VAL A 186 4.92 9.17 21.17
CA VAL A 186 4.68 8.80 19.77
C VAL A 186 5.71 9.48 18.85
N ALA A 187 6.02 10.75 19.08
CA ALA A 187 7.02 11.49 18.32
C ALA A 187 8.42 10.88 18.50
N ASN A 188 8.80 10.47 19.72
CA ASN A 188 10.09 9.82 19.97
C ASN A 188 10.19 8.46 19.28
N ILE A 189 9.14 7.64 19.31
CA ILE A 189 9.11 6.36 18.59
C ILE A 189 9.21 6.61 17.07
N ALA A 190 8.49 7.60 16.54
CA ALA A 190 8.57 7.99 15.14
C ALA A 190 10.00 8.46 14.75
N LYS A 191 10.69 9.20 15.63
CA LYS A 191 12.10 9.59 15.43
C LYS A 191 13.05 8.39 15.42
N GLN A 192 12.87 7.47 16.36
CA GLN A 192 13.67 6.22 16.39
C GLN A 192 13.46 5.39 15.13
N ALA A 193 12.23 5.38 14.59
CA ALA A 193 11.88 4.76 13.32
C ALA A 193 12.31 5.58 12.08
N ARG A 194 12.95 6.75 12.26
CA ARG A 194 13.40 7.68 11.21
C ARG A 194 12.28 8.20 10.31
N LEU A 195 11.07 8.33 10.85
CA LEU A 195 9.93 8.88 10.12
C LEU A 195 10.13 10.38 9.83
N GLU A 196 9.83 10.79 8.60
CA GLU A 196 10.03 12.18 8.16
C GLU A 196 9.04 13.14 8.84
N GLY A 197 9.56 14.24 9.38
CA GLY A 197 8.75 15.19 10.13
C GLY A 197 8.21 14.64 11.45
N ALA A 198 8.89 13.66 12.06
CA ALA A 198 8.53 13.14 13.38
C ALA A 198 8.52 14.21 14.50
N ASP A 199 9.23 15.34 14.31
CA ASP A 199 9.16 16.52 15.19
C ASP A 199 7.84 17.30 15.09
N GLN A 200 7.08 17.10 14.02
CA GLN A 200 5.82 17.79 13.76
C GLN A 200 4.67 17.04 14.45
N SER A 201 4.68 17.08 15.78
CA SER A 201 3.67 16.43 16.62
C SER A 201 2.62 17.40 17.17
N VAL A 202 1.39 16.92 17.38
CA VAL A 202 0.32 17.68 18.03
C VAL A 202 -0.42 16.83 19.08
N ASP A 203 -0.81 17.48 20.18
CA ASP A 203 -1.73 16.92 21.18
C ASP A 203 -3.17 17.15 20.74
N MET A 204 -3.86 16.09 20.34
CA MET A 204 -5.24 16.19 19.86
C MET A 204 -6.26 16.51 20.96
N SER A 205 -5.90 16.39 22.24
CA SER A 205 -6.76 16.82 23.36
C SER A 205 -6.86 18.34 23.48
N THR A 206 -5.95 19.08 22.84
CA THR A 206 -5.98 20.55 22.79
C THR A 206 -6.86 21.10 21.68
N ILE A 207 -7.33 20.23 20.77
CA ILE A 207 -8.19 20.60 19.66
C ILE A 207 -9.62 20.68 20.18
N ALA A 208 -10.29 21.81 19.92
CA ALA A 208 -11.64 22.04 20.39
C ALA A 208 -12.64 21.03 19.80
N ASP A 209 -13.63 20.63 20.59
CA ASP A 209 -14.66 19.67 20.17
C ASP A 209 -15.49 20.14 18.97
N ASN A 210 -15.58 21.46 18.75
CA ASN A 210 -16.26 22.07 17.61
C ASN A 210 -15.35 22.31 16.39
N ALA A 211 -14.17 21.70 16.35
CA ALA A 211 -13.24 21.82 15.22
C ALA A 211 -13.93 21.42 13.91
N THR A 212 -13.80 22.28 12.90
CA THR A 212 -14.41 22.11 11.59
C THR A 212 -13.55 21.24 10.68
N ALA A 213 -14.12 20.75 9.58
CA ALA A 213 -13.36 20.02 8.56
C ALA A 213 -12.14 20.79 8.03
N LYS A 214 -12.21 22.13 7.97
CA LYS A 214 -11.07 22.99 7.55
C LYS A 214 -9.95 23.02 8.59
N ASP A 215 -10.28 22.91 9.86
CA ASP A 215 -9.29 22.87 10.94
C ASP A 215 -8.48 21.58 10.85
N TYR A 216 -9.15 20.44 10.67
CA TYR A 216 -8.48 19.16 10.42
C TYR A 216 -7.62 19.19 9.14
N GLN A 217 -8.09 19.81 8.05
CA GLN A 217 -7.28 19.99 6.84
C GLN A 217 -6.01 20.82 7.09
N THR A 218 -6.07 21.79 8.00
CA THR A 218 -4.91 22.59 8.40
C THR A 218 -3.94 21.79 9.27
N LEU A 219 -4.47 20.97 10.19
CA LEU A 219 -3.68 20.07 11.03
C LEU A 219 -2.89 19.06 10.21
N VAL A 220 -3.55 18.36 9.28
CA VAL A 220 -2.91 17.30 8.46
C VAL A 220 -1.84 17.82 7.49
N LYS A 221 -1.89 19.11 7.14
CA LYS A 221 -0.83 19.78 6.35
C LYS A 221 0.40 20.13 7.18
N ARG A 222 0.22 20.37 8.47
CA ARG A 222 1.27 20.87 9.37
C ARG A 222 1.94 19.78 10.18
N TYR A 223 1.20 18.75 10.57
CA TYR A 223 1.66 17.73 11.51
C TYR A 223 1.69 16.34 10.86
N ASN A 224 2.67 15.53 11.28
CA ASN A 224 2.81 14.14 10.84
C ASN A 224 2.53 13.15 11.97
N VAL A 225 2.60 13.61 13.23
CA VAL A 225 2.38 12.80 14.42
C VAL A 225 1.22 13.38 15.24
N PHE A 226 0.21 12.54 15.50
CA PHE A 226 -0.98 12.90 16.26
C PHE A 226 -1.06 11.98 17.48
N GLY A 227 -0.97 12.57 18.68
CA GLY A 227 -1.10 11.83 19.95
C GLY A 227 -2.41 12.18 20.66
N ARG A 228 -2.81 11.33 21.62
CA ARG A 228 -4.08 11.40 22.39
C ARG A 228 -5.30 11.51 21.49
N VAL A 229 -5.28 10.80 20.37
CA VAL A 229 -6.35 10.86 19.37
C VAL A 229 -7.53 9.98 19.78
N THR A 230 -8.74 10.55 19.77
CA THR A 230 -9.98 9.78 19.96
C THR A 230 -10.41 9.04 18.68
N PRO A 231 -11.25 7.99 18.75
CA PRO A 231 -11.76 7.31 17.56
C PRO A 231 -12.40 8.24 16.52
N GLU A 232 -13.18 9.23 16.97
CA GLU A 232 -13.86 10.22 16.11
C GLU A 232 -12.86 11.19 15.46
N GLN A 233 -11.85 11.64 16.22
CA GLN A 233 -10.78 12.46 15.69
C GLN A 233 -9.94 11.69 14.65
N LYS A 234 -9.66 10.42 14.90
CA LYS A 234 -8.94 9.54 13.97
C LYS A 234 -9.68 9.45 12.63
N LYS A 235 -11.00 9.21 12.65
CA LYS A 235 -11.85 9.28 11.45
C LYS A 235 -11.78 10.65 10.76
N SER A 236 -11.86 11.74 11.52
CA SER A 236 -11.84 13.11 10.98
C SER A 236 -10.52 13.46 10.30
N LEU A 237 -9.39 12.94 10.80
CA LEU A 237 -8.08 13.06 10.17
C LEU A 237 -8.05 12.35 8.81
N ILE A 238 -8.59 11.13 8.71
CA ILE A 238 -8.69 10.40 7.42
C ILE A 238 -9.53 11.20 6.42
N MET A 239 -10.70 11.69 6.83
CA MET A 239 -11.55 12.53 5.97
C MET A 239 -10.85 13.80 5.51
N ALA A 240 -10.00 14.40 6.34
CA ALA A 240 -9.26 15.60 5.98
C ALA A 240 -8.19 15.32 4.91
N TYR A 241 -7.47 14.19 4.99
CA TYR A 241 -6.56 13.78 3.92
C TYR A 241 -7.30 13.51 2.61
N GLN A 242 -8.42 12.78 2.66
CA GLN A 242 -9.27 12.51 1.49
C GLN A 242 -9.80 13.80 0.85
N ALA A 243 -10.25 14.76 1.67
CA ALA A 243 -10.72 16.07 1.19
C ALA A 243 -9.61 16.91 0.51
N LEU A 244 -8.33 16.62 0.80
CA LEU A 244 -7.17 17.21 0.13
C LEU A 244 -6.75 16.44 -1.13
N GLY A 245 -7.50 15.40 -1.52
CA GLY A 245 -7.25 14.61 -2.74
C GLY A 245 -6.26 13.47 -2.56
N HIS A 246 -5.89 13.12 -1.33
CA HIS A 246 -5.03 11.97 -1.03
C HIS A 246 -5.84 10.67 -1.04
N THR A 247 -5.21 9.58 -1.49
CA THR A 247 -5.74 8.23 -1.32
C THR A 247 -5.09 7.63 -0.08
N VAL A 248 -5.90 7.35 0.92
CA VAL A 248 -5.45 7.13 2.30
C VAL A 248 -5.64 5.68 2.70
N ALA A 249 -4.56 5.04 3.12
CA ALA A 249 -4.64 3.79 3.85
C ALA A 249 -4.57 4.03 5.36
N MET A 250 -5.30 3.23 6.12
CA MET A 250 -5.21 3.20 7.58
C MET A 250 -4.80 1.81 8.05
N THR A 251 -3.84 1.75 8.97
CA THR A 251 -3.54 0.51 9.71
C THR A 251 -4.17 0.56 11.09
N GLY A 252 -4.72 -0.54 11.59
CA GLY A 252 -5.22 -0.59 12.97
C GLY A 252 -5.28 -2.01 13.51
N ASP A 253 -5.20 -2.14 14.83
CA ASP A 253 -5.32 -3.41 15.53
C ASP A 253 -6.41 -3.38 16.61
N GLY A 254 -6.93 -2.20 16.95
CA GLY A 254 -7.89 -2.01 18.04
C GLY A 254 -9.32 -1.81 17.57
N VAL A 255 -10.26 -2.06 18.50
CA VAL A 255 -11.68 -1.70 18.32
C VAL A 255 -11.86 -0.18 18.11
N ASN A 256 -10.92 0.60 18.63
CA ASN A 256 -10.88 2.07 18.49
C ASN A 256 -10.61 2.52 17.05
N ASP A 257 -10.03 1.67 16.21
CA ASP A 257 -9.63 2.01 14.84
C ASP A 257 -10.73 1.75 13.82
N VAL A 258 -11.80 1.06 14.23
CA VAL A 258 -12.87 0.58 13.34
C VAL A 258 -13.48 1.71 12.51
N LEU A 259 -13.73 2.88 13.11
CA LEU A 259 -14.28 4.04 12.41
C LEU A 259 -13.33 4.61 11.36
N ALA A 260 -12.04 4.63 11.63
CA ALA A 260 -11.02 5.15 10.73
C ALA A 260 -10.70 4.16 9.61
N LEU A 261 -10.62 2.87 9.92
CA LEU A 261 -10.49 1.78 8.96
C LEU A 261 -11.65 1.81 7.96
N ARG A 262 -12.90 1.88 8.43
CA ARG A 262 -14.08 1.99 7.55
C ARG A 262 -14.08 3.24 6.67
N GLN A 263 -13.48 4.33 7.14
CA GLN A 263 -13.45 5.60 6.41
C GLN A 263 -12.32 5.65 5.36
N SER A 264 -11.23 4.93 5.59
CA SER A 264 -10.06 4.90 4.70
C SER A 264 -10.38 4.28 3.34
N ASP A 265 -9.61 4.66 2.31
CA ASP A 265 -9.73 4.08 0.97
C ASP A 265 -9.18 2.65 0.94
N CYS A 266 -8.24 2.34 1.85
CA CYS A 266 -7.68 1.01 2.04
C CYS A 266 -7.39 0.73 3.51
N SER A 267 -8.07 -0.26 4.07
CA SER A 267 -7.97 -0.62 5.48
C SER A 267 -7.08 -1.85 5.70
N ILE A 268 -6.13 -1.75 6.64
CA ILE A 268 -5.14 -2.79 6.94
C ILE A 268 -5.25 -3.15 8.42
N ALA A 269 -5.55 -4.41 8.73
CA ALA A 269 -5.61 -4.92 10.08
C ALA A 269 -4.50 -5.94 10.38
N MET A 270 -4.11 -6.02 11.66
CA MET A 270 -3.24 -7.07 12.17
C MET A 270 -4.09 -8.26 12.63
N ALA A 271 -3.68 -9.49 12.32
CA ALA A 271 -4.41 -10.67 12.79
C ALA A 271 -4.34 -10.86 14.31
N SER A 272 -3.30 -10.32 14.97
CA SER A 272 -3.21 -10.25 16.43
C SER A 272 -4.10 -9.17 17.08
N GLY A 273 -4.76 -8.35 16.27
CA GLY A 273 -5.67 -7.30 16.74
C GLY A 273 -7.05 -7.83 17.11
N ALA A 274 -7.97 -6.91 17.41
CA ALA A 274 -9.37 -7.21 17.67
C ALA A 274 -10.09 -7.77 16.43
N ASP A 275 -10.92 -8.80 16.63
CA ASP A 275 -11.74 -9.41 15.56
C ASP A 275 -12.62 -8.39 14.82
N ALA A 276 -13.09 -7.37 15.54
CA ALA A 276 -13.85 -6.28 14.96
C ALA A 276 -13.04 -5.48 13.91
N ALA A 277 -11.74 -5.30 14.12
CA ALA A 277 -10.87 -4.59 13.17
C ALA A 277 -10.54 -5.45 11.95
N SER A 278 -10.25 -6.74 12.15
CA SER A 278 -9.92 -7.67 11.05
C SER A 278 -11.12 -7.97 10.15
N SER A 279 -12.33 -8.08 10.71
CA SER A 279 -13.57 -8.37 9.96
C SER A 279 -13.98 -7.27 8.97
N ILE A 280 -13.51 -6.04 9.17
CA ILE A 280 -13.85 -4.89 8.32
C ILE A 280 -12.73 -4.49 7.37
N ALA A 281 -11.54 -5.07 7.55
CA ALA A 281 -10.34 -4.64 6.85
C ALA A 281 -10.27 -5.23 5.44
N ASP A 282 -9.69 -4.47 4.52
CA ASP A 282 -9.41 -4.90 3.15
C ASP A 282 -8.24 -5.88 3.09
N PHE A 283 -7.25 -5.67 3.96
CA PHE A 283 -6.09 -6.53 4.14
C PHE A 283 -5.95 -6.93 5.61
N VAL A 284 -5.72 -8.22 5.85
CA VAL A 284 -5.39 -8.75 7.18
C VAL A 284 -4.00 -9.36 7.13
N LEU A 285 -3.08 -8.83 7.93
CA LEU A 285 -1.71 -9.30 8.05
C LEU A 285 -1.65 -10.46 9.05
N LEU A 286 -1.61 -11.69 8.52
CA LEU A 286 -1.66 -12.93 9.31
C LEU A 286 -0.50 -13.07 10.30
N ASP A 287 0.71 -12.70 9.88
CA ASP A 287 1.91 -12.74 10.73
C ASP A 287 2.11 -11.45 11.55
N SER A 288 1.11 -10.55 11.55
CA SER A 288 1.18 -9.21 12.18
C SER A 288 2.47 -8.47 11.85
N ASN A 289 2.91 -8.55 10.58
CA ASN A 289 4.13 -7.92 10.09
C ASN A 289 3.81 -6.89 9.00
N PHE A 290 3.98 -5.61 9.34
CA PHE A 290 3.72 -4.51 8.41
C PHE A 290 4.66 -4.51 7.18
N ASP A 291 5.83 -5.15 7.27
CA ASP A 291 6.77 -5.24 6.15
C ASP A 291 6.17 -5.95 4.93
N ALA A 292 5.22 -6.86 5.13
CA ALA A 292 4.50 -7.52 4.04
C ALA A 292 3.80 -6.52 3.10
N MET A 293 3.40 -5.35 3.61
CA MET A 293 2.76 -4.30 2.80
C MET A 293 3.66 -3.75 1.70
N THR A 294 4.98 -3.88 1.82
CA THR A 294 5.91 -3.51 0.74
C THR A 294 5.68 -4.38 -0.51
N GLY A 295 5.53 -5.69 -0.31
CA GLY A 295 5.19 -6.65 -1.34
C GLY A 295 3.80 -6.41 -1.91
N VAL A 296 2.80 -6.20 -1.04
CA VAL A 296 1.41 -5.97 -1.49
C VAL A 296 1.30 -4.69 -2.33
N LEU A 297 1.99 -3.60 -1.96
CA LEU A 297 2.00 -2.37 -2.75
C LEU A 297 2.62 -2.59 -4.13
N ASN A 298 3.76 -3.27 -4.20
CA ASN A 298 4.43 -3.59 -5.46
C ASN A 298 3.55 -4.46 -6.36
N GLU A 299 2.90 -5.47 -5.78
CA GLU A 299 1.97 -6.34 -6.51
C GLU A 299 0.75 -5.58 -7.04
N GLY A 300 0.17 -4.70 -6.22
CA GLY A 300 -0.94 -3.83 -6.65
C GLY A 300 -0.55 -2.92 -7.81
N ARG A 301 0.60 -2.25 -7.72
CA ARG A 301 1.11 -1.39 -8.80
C ARG A 301 1.40 -2.19 -10.07
N ARG A 302 1.98 -3.39 -9.94
CA ARG A 302 2.23 -4.30 -11.08
C ARG A 302 0.95 -4.63 -11.82
N VAL A 303 -0.08 -5.06 -11.08
CA VAL A 303 -1.37 -5.43 -11.66
C VAL A 303 -2.01 -4.25 -12.39
N ILE A 304 -2.14 -3.09 -11.74
CA ILE A 304 -2.86 -1.96 -12.32
C ILE A 304 -2.13 -1.36 -13.53
N ASN A 305 -0.82 -1.15 -13.43
CA ASN A 305 -0.04 -0.59 -14.55
C ASN A 305 -0.06 -1.52 -15.77
N ASN A 306 -0.05 -2.83 -15.55
CA ASN A 306 -0.09 -3.78 -16.66
C ASN A 306 -1.50 -3.95 -17.24
N ILE A 307 -2.56 -3.85 -16.43
CA ILE A 307 -3.94 -3.80 -16.93
C ILE A 307 -4.12 -2.57 -17.83
N GLU A 308 -3.64 -1.39 -17.41
CA GLU A 308 -3.68 -0.17 -18.24
C GLU A 308 -3.00 -0.38 -19.60
N ARG A 309 -1.79 -0.96 -19.57
CA ARG A 309 -1.01 -1.26 -20.76
C ARG A 309 -1.76 -2.21 -21.71
N VAL A 310 -2.31 -3.30 -21.19
CA VAL A 310 -2.95 -4.35 -21.98
C VAL A 310 -4.37 -3.96 -22.44
N ALA A 311 -5.10 -3.16 -21.66
CA ALA A 311 -6.44 -2.68 -22.00
C ALA A 311 -6.46 -1.95 -23.35
N SER A 312 -5.40 -1.20 -23.66
CA SER A 312 -5.25 -0.54 -24.96
C SER A 312 -5.36 -1.51 -26.14
N MET A 313 -4.76 -2.70 -26.04
CA MET A 313 -4.74 -3.71 -27.10
C MET A 313 -6.11 -4.36 -27.30
N TYR A 314 -6.85 -4.61 -26.21
CA TYR A 314 -8.21 -5.15 -26.28
C TYR A 314 -9.18 -4.13 -26.89
N LEU A 315 -9.04 -2.86 -26.53
CA LEU A 315 -9.98 -1.82 -26.94
C LEU A 315 -9.90 -1.51 -28.45
N VAL A 316 -8.73 -1.66 -29.08
CA VAL A 316 -8.55 -1.48 -30.53
C VAL A 316 -9.58 -2.30 -31.31
N LYS A 317 -9.71 -3.59 -30.99
CA LYS A 317 -10.64 -4.51 -31.67
C LYS A 317 -12.08 -4.07 -31.56
N THR A 318 -12.51 -3.74 -30.35
CA THR A 318 -13.88 -3.28 -30.10
C THR A 318 -14.16 -1.99 -30.85
N MET A 319 -13.24 -1.02 -30.81
CA MET A 319 -13.41 0.28 -31.47
C MET A 319 -13.55 0.15 -32.99
N TYR A 320 -12.59 -0.49 -33.67
CA TYR A 320 -12.69 -0.59 -35.13
C TYR A 320 -13.89 -1.44 -35.55
N SER A 321 -14.23 -2.49 -34.79
CA SER A 321 -15.34 -3.38 -35.15
C SER A 321 -16.68 -2.64 -35.07
N VAL A 322 -16.90 -1.84 -34.03
CA VAL A 322 -18.11 -1.02 -33.89
C VAL A 322 -18.21 0.02 -35.00
N ILE A 323 -17.11 0.74 -35.28
CA ILE A 323 -17.06 1.77 -36.32
C ILE A 323 -17.34 1.16 -37.70
N LEU A 324 -16.62 0.09 -38.06
CA LEU A 324 -16.81 -0.56 -39.36
C LEU A 324 -18.19 -1.20 -39.47
N ALA A 325 -18.69 -1.89 -38.44
CA ALA A 325 -20.04 -2.45 -38.48
C ALA A 325 -21.10 -1.36 -38.71
N THR A 326 -20.98 -0.22 -38.04
CA THR A 326 -21.90 0.92 -38.26
C THR A 326 -21.80 1.46 -39.68
N ILE A 327 -20.59 1.61 -40.23
CA ILE A 327 -20.39 2.10 -41.60
C ILE A 327 -20.98 1.11 -42.63
N PHE A 328 -20.70 -0.19 -42.50
CA PHE A 328 -21.14 -1.21 -43.44
C PHE A 328 -22.63 -1.57 -43.32
N VAL A 329 -23.31 -1.19 -42.23
CA VAL A 329 -24.79 -1.24 -42.17
C VAL A 329 -25.43 -0.29 -43.18
N PHE A 330 -24.79 0.84 -43.50
CA PHE A 330 -25.30 1.84 -44.44
C PHE A 330 -24.68 1.77 -45.84
N LEU A 331 -23.58 1.02 -46.01
CA LEU A 331 -22.95 0.81 -47.32
C LEU A 331 -23.46 -0.48 -47.95
N PRO A 332 -23.88 -0.48 -49.23
CA PRO A 332 -24.27 -1.68 -49.95
C PRO A 332 -23.02 -2.45 -50.45
N LEU A 333 -22.08 -2.74 -49.54
CA LEU A 333 -20.82 -3.45 -49.81
C LEU A 333 -20.66 -4.58 -48.80
N ASP A 334 -19.98 -5.66 -49.21
CA ASP A 334 -19.73 -6.78 -48.31
C ASP A 334 -18.71 -6.40 -47.23
N TYR A 335 -18.99 -6.81 -45.99
CA TYR A 335 -18.10 -6.55 -44.85
C TYR A 335 -16.82 -7.40 -44.96
N PRO A 336 -15.63 -6.79 -45.14
CA PRO A 336 -14.42 -7.51 -45.56
C PRO A 336 -13.70 -8.24 -44.41
N ILE A 337 -14.26 -8.30 -43.20
CA ILE A 337 -13.65 -9.00 -42.06
C ILE A 337 -14.37 -10.33 -41.83
N VAL A 338 -13.73 -11.41 -42.27
CA VAL A 338 -14.20 -12.78 -42.03
C VAL A 338 -13.63 -13.30 -40.70
N PRO A 339 -14.46 -13.88 -39.80
CA PRO A 339 -14.01 -14.34 -38.48
C PRO A 339 -12.84 -15.33 -38.48
N ILE A 340 -12.81 -16.28 -39.45
CA ILE A 340 -11.75 -17.29 -39.52
C ILE A 340 -10.37 -16.67 -39.83
N ASN A 341 -10.33 -15.66 -40.72
CA ASN A 341 -9.12 -14.91 -41.07
C ASN A 341 -8.57 -14.13 -39.87
N LEU A 342 -9.46 -13.59 -39.03
CA LEU A 342 -9.11 -12.72 -37.89
C LEU A 342 -8.73 -13.51 -36.63
N THR A 343 -9.08 -14.79 -36.54
CA THR A 343 -8.79 -15.64 -35.37
C THR A 343 -7.29 -15.72 -35.04
N PRO A 344 -6.39 -16.11 -35.98
CA PRO A 344 -4.96 -16.15 -35.70
C PRO A 344 -4.38 -14.74 -35.46
N VAL A 345 -4.91 -13.74 -36.16
CA VAL A 345 -4.50 -12.34 -35.99
C VAL A 345 -4.83 -11.83 -34.59
N SER A 346 -6.00 -12.15 -34.04
CA SER A 346 -6.40 -11.77 -32.69
C SER A 346 -5.54 -12.47 -31.62
N ALA A 347 -5.18 -13.74 -31.86
CA ALA A 347 -4.32 -14.49 -30.96
C ALA A 347 -2.90 -13.87 -30.88
N ILE A 348 -2.31 -13.58 -32.04
CA ILE A 348 -0.96 -13.00 -32.16
C ILE A 348 -0.94 -11.54 -31.71
N GLY A 349 -1.93 -10.76 -32.11
CA GLY A 349 -1.98 -9.32 -31.87
C GLY A 349 -2.40 -8.93 -30.46
N VAL A 350 -3.19 -9.78 -29.76
CA VAL A 350 -3.75 -9.45 -28.44
C VAL A 350 -3.50 -10.55 -27.42
N ALA A 351 -3.99 -11.78 -27.63
CA ALA A 351 -4.09 -12.78 -26.57
C ALA A 351 -2.74 -13.30 -26.04
N ILE A 352 -1.80 -13.61 -26.93
CA ILE A 352 -0.47 -14.08 -26.54
C ILE A 352 0.32 -12.95 -25.86
N PRO A 353 0.51 -11.77 -26.48
CA PRO A 353 1.27 -10.71 -25.85
C PRO A 353 0.64 -10.18 -24.56
N SER A 354 -0.69 -10.14 -24.43
CA SER A 354 -1.33 -9.72 -23.18
C SER A 354 -0.91 -10.60 -22.00
N PHE A 355 -0.87 -11.92 -22.17
CA PHE A 355 -0.43 -12.85 -21.12
C PHE A 355 1.00 -12.58 -20.63
N PHE A 356 1.92 -12.29 -21.53
CA PHE A 356 3.31 -12.01 -21.15
C PHE A 356 3.48 -10.60 -20.56
N LEU A 357 2.76 -9.61 -21.08
CA LEU A 357 2.85 -8.23 -20.62
C LEU A 357 2.15 -8.02 -19.27
N THR A 358 1.12 -8.81 -18.92
CA THR A 358 0.47 -8.72 -17.60
C THR A 358 1.37 -9.15 -16.45
N LEU A 359 2.34 -10.03 -16.70
CA LEU A 359 3.25 -10.59 -15.70
C LEU A 359 4.52 -9.76 -15.48
N GLU A 360 4.73 -8.69 -16.27
CA GLU A 360 5.95 -7.90 -16.22
C GLU A 360 6.04 -7.09 -14.90
N PRO A 361 7.20 -6.99 -14.23
CA PRO A 361 7.35 -6.09 -13.09
C PRO A 361 7.18 -4.63 -13.51
N ASN A 362 6.21 -3.93 -12.90
CA ASN A 362 6.03 -2.49 -13.04
C ASN A 362 5.53 -1.87 -11.73
N PHE A 363 6.42 -1.18 -11.01
CA PHE A 363 6.15 -0.63 -9.68
C PHE A 363 5.96 0.88 -9.67
N GLU A 364 5.78 1.50 -10.85
CA GLU A 364 5.50 2.93 -10.95
C GLU A 364 4.17 3.26 -10.26
N ARG A 365 4.08 4.46 -9.70
CA ARG A 365 2.85 4.92 -9.04
C ARG A 365 1.75 5.04 -10.08
N VAL A 366 0.60 4.44 -9.78
CA VAL A 366 -0.60 4.52 -10.63
C VAL A 366 -1.10 5.96 -10.66
N THR A 367 -1.29 6.51 -11.85
CA THR A 367 -1.86 7.85 -12.08
C THR A 367 -3.33 7.74 -12.48
N GLY A 368 -4.18 8.69 -12.09
CA GLY A 368 -5.60 8.75 -12.45
C GLY A 368 -5.93 9.01 -13.94
N GLN A 369 -5.03 8.70 -14.86
CA GLN A 369 -5.16 8.96 -16.31
C GLN A 369 -5.38 7.67 -17.13
N PHE A 370 -5.94 6.63 -16.50
CA PHE A 370 -6.11 5.31 -17.13
C PHE A 370 -6.75 5.39 -18.51
N MET A 371 -7.95 5.99 -18.59
CA MET A 371 -8.70 6.02 -19.85
C MET A 371 -8.01 6.87 -20.91
N GLN A 372 -7.40 7.99 -20.50
CA GLN A 372 -6.62 8.83 -21.41
C GLN A 372 -5.48 8.04 -22.04
N LYS A 373 -4.67 7.36 -21.24
CA LYS A 373 -3.53 6.56 -21.74
C LYS A 373 -3.98 5.43 -22.65
N VAL A 374 -5.02 4.70 -22.24
CA VAL A 374 -5.63 3.63 -23.07
C VAL A 374 -6.08 4.19 -24.43
N MET A 375 -6.79 5.31 -24.44
CA MET A 375 -7.35 5.91 -25.66
C MET A 375 -6.28 6.54 -26.57
N THR A 376 -5.19 7.07 -26.01
CA THR A 376 -4.07 7.59 -26.82
C THR A 376 -3.35 6.52 -27.64
N ILE A 377 -3.49 5.25 -27.27
CA ILE A 377 -2.92 4.11 -28.01
C ILE A 377 -4.00 3.46 -28.88
N ALA A 378 -5.18 3.19 -28.29
CA ALA A 378 -6.23 2.40 -28.93
C ALA A 378 -6.95 3.15 -30.07
N ALA A 379 -7.30 4.42 -29.87
CA ALA A 379 -8.08 5.17 -30.85
C ALA A 379 -7.32 5.38 -32.18
N PRO A 380 -6.03 5.78 -32.19
CA PRO A 380 -5.28 5.91 -33.43
C PRO A 380 -5.15 4.61 -34.23
N ALA A 381 -4.94 3.49 -33.54
CA ALA A 381 -4.87 2.18 -34.18
C ALA A 381 -6.23 1.76 -34.76
N ALA A 382 -7.32 1.96 -34.01
CA ALA A 382 -8.66 1.65 -34.49
C ALA A 382 -9.03 2.48 -35.73
N ILE A 383 -8.75 3.78 -35.72
CA ILE A 383 -8.99 4.67 -36.87
C ILE A 383 -8.11 4.25 -38.06
N SER A 384 -6.85 3.86 -37.80
CA SER A 384 -5.98 3.33 -38.85
C SER A 384 -6.59 2.10 -39.51
N VAL A 385 -7.05 1.12 -38.72
CA VAL A 385 -7.74 -0.07 -39.23
C VAL A 385 -8.96 0.31 -40.07
N VAL A 386 -9.79 1.24 -39.59
CA VAL A 386 -10.99 1.69 -40.32
C VAL A 386 -10.60 2.28 -41.68
N ILE A 387 -9.63 3.20 -41.71
CA ILE A 387 -9.21 3.88 -42.94
C ILE A 387 -8.60 2.90 -43.93
N TYR A 388 -7.70 2.02 -43.49
CA TYR A 388 -7.10 1.01 -44.37
C TYR A 388 -8.13 0.01 -44.89
N THR A 389 -9.12 -0.36 -44.06
CA THR A 389 -10.20 -1.26 -44.49
C THR A 389 -11.05 -0.61 -45.58
N LEU A 390 -11.49 0.64 -45.37
CA LEU A 390 -12.26 1.38 -46.38
C LEU A 390 -11.45 1.62 -47.66
N LEU A 391 -10.15 1.89 -47.54
CA LEU A 391 -9.26 2.04 -48.68
C LEU A 391 -9.16 0.74 -49.49
N LEU A 392 -8.98 -0.40 -48.81
CA LEU A 392 -8.94 -1.70 -49.48
C LEU A 392 -10.27 -2.07 -50.13
N THR A 393 -11.40 -1.79 -49.48
CA THR A 393 -12.73 -1.99 -50.08
C THR A 393 -12.95 -1.08 -51.29
N TRP A 394 -12.44 0.16 -51.26
CA TRP A 394 -12.47 1.03 -52.44
C TRP A 394 -11.57 0.50 -53.57
N MET A 395 -10.38 0.00 -53.24
CA MET A 395 -9.45 -0.63 -54.19
C MET A 395 -10.02 -1.92 -54.78
N GLU A 396 -10.83 -2.69 -54.04
CA GLU A 396 -11.54 -3.87 -54.55
C GLU A 396 -12.39 -3.51 -55.77
N SER A 397 -13.17 -2.43 -55.66
CA SER A 397 -14.01 -1.93 -56.75
C SER A 397 -13.18 -1.41 -57.92
N PHE A 398 -12.07 -0.71 -57.64
CA PHE A 398 -11.24 -0.07 -58.66
C PHE A 398 -10.35 -1.05 -59.44
N PHE A 399 -9.77 -2.05 -58.76
CA PHE A 399 -8.87 -3.05 -59.34
C PHE A 399 -9.56 -4.38 -59.66
N HIS A 400 -10.87 -4.49 -59.43
CA HIS A 400 -11.67 -5.71 -59.62
C HIS A 400 -11.11 -6.93 -58.88
N LEU A 401 -10.69 -6.72 -57.62
CA LEU A 401 -10.16 -7.78 -56.78
C LEU A 401 -11.28 -8.71 -56.30
N SER A 402 -10.95 -9.96 -55.99
CA SER A 402 -11.90 -10.85 -55.34
C SER A 402 -12.10 -10.46 -53.86
N PHE A 403 -13.32 -10.63 -53.34
CA PHE A 403 -13.63 -10.42 -51.92
C PHE A 403 -12.69 -11.19 -50.99
N GLU A 404 -12.34 -12.43 -51.35
CA GLU A 404 -11.40 -13.26 -50.57
C GLU A 404 -10.00 -12.63 -50.48
N SER A 405 -9.53 -12.01 -51.57
CA SER A 405 -8.25 -11.30 -51.62
C SER A 405 -8.30 -10.04 -50.74
N THR A 406 -9.36 -9.24 -50.87
CA THR A 406 -9.58 -8.06 -50.02
C THR A 406 -9.62 -8.44 -48.55
N SER A 407 -10.39 -9.47 -48.19
CA SER A 407 -10.53 -9.90 -46.81
C SER A 407 -9.21 -10.40 -46.22
N SER A 408 -8.41 -11.12 -47.01
CA SER A 408 -7.08 -11.59 -46.60
C SER A 408 -6.11 -10.42 -46.38
N MET A 409 -6.12 -9.42 -47.26
CA MET A 409 -5.31 -8.20 -47.11
C MET A 409 -5.75 -7.35 -45.91
N VAL A 410 -7.06 -7.21 -45.67
CA VAL A 410 -7.61 -6.51 -44.49
C VAL A 410 -7.14 -7.21 -43.21
N ALA A 411 -7.23 -8.54 -43.14
CA ALA A 411 -6.75 -9.31 -41.99
C ALA A 411 -5.24 -9.10 -41.76
N MET A 412 -4.44 -9.06 -42.83
CA MET A 412 -3.00 -8.82 -42.74
C MET A 412 -2.67 -7.39 -42.26
N LEU A 413 -3.39 -6.37 -42.73
CA LEU A 413 -3.21 -4.99 -42.25
C LEU A 413 -3.62 -4.86 -40.79
N ILE A 414 -4.71 -5.51 -40.35
CA ILE A 414 -5.08 -5.55 -38.92
C ILE A 414 -3.97 -6.20 -38.10
N GLY A 415 -3.38 -7.30 -38.57
CA GLY A 415 -2.26 -7.95 -37.90
C GLY A 415 -1.02 -7.06 -37.81
N THR A 416 -0.69 -6.36 -38.90
CA THR A 416 0.42 -5.41 -38.95
C THR A 416 0.21 -4.25 -37.98
N ILE A 417 -0.98 -3.64 -37.98
CA ILE A 417 -1.32 -2.55 -37.06
C ILE A 417 -1.30 -3.04 -35.61
N SER A 418 -1.75 -4.27 -35.35
CA SER A 418 -1.69 -4.88 -34.01
C SER A 418 -0.23 -5.06 -33.54
N LEU A 419 0.68 -5.48 -34.43
CA LEU A 419 2.12 -5.53 -34.12
C LEU A 419 2.70 -4.12 -33.87
N ASN A 420 2.25 -3.10 -34.61
CA ASN A 420 2.67 -1.72 -34.36
C ASN A 420 2.21 -1.21 -32.99
N VAL A 421 0.96 -1.50 -32.60
CA VAL A 421 0.45 -1.20 -31.25
C VAL A 421 1.29 -1.92 -30.22
N LEU A 422 1.58 -3.20 -30.42
CA LEU A 422 2.43 -3.96 -29.52
C LEU A 422 3.83 -3.37 -29.39
N LEU A 423 4.43 -2.86 -30.47
CA LEU A 423 5.73 -2.16 -30.43
C LEU A 423 5.71 -0.90 -29.57
N VAL A 424 4.59 -0.18 -29.50
CA VAL A 424 4.43 1.00 -28.64
C VAL A 424 4.21 0.58 -27.19
N VAL A 425 3.30 -0.36 -26.98
CA VAL A 425 2.90 -0.89 -25.66
C VAL A 425 4.05 -1.62 -24.96
N ALA A 426 4.93 -2.29 -25.72
CA ALA A 426 6.08 -3.03 -25.20
C ALA A 426 7.24 -2.12 -24.75
N ARG A 427 7.19 -0.80 -24.93
CA ARG A 427 8.28 0.08 -24.46
C ARG A 427 8.26 0.22 -22.92
N PRO A 428 9.43 0.28 -22.26
CA PRO A 428 10.78 0.12 -22.81
C PRO A 428 11.10 -1.37 -23.14
N PHE A 429 11.90 -1.58 -24.18
CA PHE A 429 12.25 -2.92 -24.66
C PHE A 429 13.22 -3.64 -23.73
N ASN A 430 12.96 -4.91 -23.46
CA ASN A 430 13.88 -5.83 -22.80
C ASN A 430 14.06 -7.10 -23.67
N ARG A 431 14.99 -7.99 -23.32
CA ARG A 431 15.29 -9.20 -24.12
C ARG A 431 14.05 -10.08 -24.33
N LEU A 432 13.19 -10.21 -23.32
CA LEU A 432 11.96 -11.00 -23.41
C LEU A 432 10.96 -10.38 -24.39
N LYS A 433 10.77 -9.06 -24.35
CA LYS A 433 9.87 -8.34 -25.26
C LYS A 433 10.36 -8.35 -26.71
N VAL A 434 11.67 -8.22 -26.92
CA VAL A 434 12.25 -8.34 -28.26
C VAL A 434 12.06 -9.76 -28.80
N GLY A 435 12.27 -10.78 -27.97
CA GLY A 435 11.98 -12.17 -28.34
C GLY A 435 10.50 -12.41 -28.65
N LEU A 436 9.59 -11.86 -27.82
CA LEU A 436 8.14 -11.93 -28.02
C LEU A 436 7.72 -11.26 -29.34
N LEU A 437 8.18 -10.03 -29.58
CA LEU A 437 7.90 -9.27 -30.81
C LEU A 437 8.41 -10.00 -32.06
N GLY A 438 9.64 -10.51 -32.02
CA GLY A 438 10.22 -11.28 -33.11
C GLY A 438 9.43 -12.57 -33.36
N GLY A 439 9.13 -13.32 -32.31
CA GLY A 439 8.35 -14.56 -32.38
C GLY A 439 6.94 -14.34 -32.93
N LEU A 440 6.24 -13.30 -32.48
CA LEU A 440 4.90 -12.96 -32.98
C LEU A 440 4.92 -12.44 -34.42
N SER A 441 5.97 -11.71 -34.82
CA SER A 441 6.15 -11.27 -36.21
C SER A 441 6.39 -12.46 -37.14
N ILE A 442 7.22 -13.43 -36.72
CA ILE A 442 7.42 -14.68 -37.45
C ILE A 442 6.13 -15.49 -37.50
N ALA A 443 5.41 -15.60 -36.38
CA ALA A 443 4.13 -16.31 -36.35
C ALA A 443 3.10 -15.68 -37.31
N LEU A 444 3.03 -14.35 -37.37
CA LEU A 444 2.14 -13.65 -38.31
C LEU A 444 2.53 -13.97 -39.75
N PHE A 445 3.83 -13.92 -40.07
CA PHE A 445 4.33 -14.32 -41.39
C PHE A 445 3.95 -15.76 -41.73
N LEU A 446 4.16 -16.72 -40.82
CA LEU A 446 3.80 -18.12 -41.05
C LEU A 446 2.29 -18.31 -41.29
N VAL A 447 1.43 -17.58 -40.58
CA VAL A 447 -0.04 -17.64 -40.78
C VAL A 447 -0.43 -17.23 -42.20
N PHE A 448 0.14 -16.13 -42.71
CA PHE A 448 -0.24 -15.60 -44.03
C PHE A 448 0.45 -16.29 -45.21
N PHE A 449 1.67 -16.82 -45.03
CA PHE A 449 2.47 -17.34 -46.14
C PHE A 449 2.68 -18.86 -46.14
N VAL A 450 2.44 -19.55 -45.01
CA VAL A 450 2.67 -21.00 -44.87
C VAL A 450 1.38 -21.74 -44.50
N PHE A 451 0.63 -21.23 -43.53
CA PHE A 451 -0.59 -21.85 -42.99
C PHE A 451 -1.88 -21.19 -43.49
N SER A 452 -1.82 -20.51 -44.64
CA SER A 452 -2.94 -19.72 -45.18
C SER A 452 -4.20 -20.56 -45.40
N SER A 453 -4.05 -21.82 -45.82
CA SER A 453 -5.16 -22.75 -46.07
C SER A 453 -5.98 -23.09 -44.82
N ILE A 454 -5.36 -23.15 -43.64
CA ILE A 454 -6.04 -23.47 -42.37
C ILE A 454 -7.03 -22.36 -42.01
N PHE A 455 -6.71 -21.12 -42.37
CA PHE A 455 -7.48 -19.93 -42.00
C PHE A 455 -8.26 -19.33 -43.16
N SER A 456 -8.45 -20.07 -44.26
CA SER A 456 -9.15 -19.59 -45.46
C SER A 456 -8.57 -18.29 -46.03
N LEU A 457 -7.26 -18.11 -45.92
CA LEU A 457 -6.53 -16.96 -46.45
C LEU A 457 -6.08 -17.22 -47.89
N VAL A 458 -6.22 -16.20 -48.74
CA VAL A 458 -5.69 -16.23 -50.11
C VAL A 458 -4.17 -16.24 -50.09
N ASN A 459 -3.57 -16.88 -51.10
CA ASN A 459 -2.12 -16.93 -51.23
C ASN A 459 -1.55 -15.54 -51.57
N LEU A 460 -0.85 -14.93 -50.60
CA LEU A 460 -0.25 -13.60 -50.75
C LEU A 460 1.12 -13.60 -51.44
N TRP A 461 1.60 -14.75 -51.92
CA TRP A 461 2.79 -14.85 -52.79
C TRP A 461 2.55 -14.26 -54.19
N GLU A 462 1.30 -13.97 -54.56
CA GLU A 462 0.98 -13.35 -55.84
C GLU A 462 1.49 -11.91 -55.91
N TRP A 463 2.36 -11.64 -56.89
CA TRP A 463 2.99 -10.33 -57.08
C TRP A 463 1.99 -9.19 -57.28
N GLN A 464 0.83 -9.46 -57.89
CA GLN A 464 -0.22 -8.46 -58.11
C GLN A 464 -0.81 -7.96 -56.78
N LEU A 465 -1.06 -8.87 -55.84
CA LEU A 465 -1.53 -8.52 -54.50
C LEU A 465 -0.41 -7.84 -53.69
N ALA A 466 0.84 -8.30 -53.82
CA ALA A 466 2.00 -7.73 -53.13
C ALA A 466 2.21 -6.25 -53.47
N LEU A 467 1.99 -5.83 -54.72
CA LEU A 467 2.05 -4.42 -55.13
C LEU A 467 1.03 -3.54 -54.42
N ILE A 468 -0.08 -4.12 -53.94
CA ILE A 468 -1.15 -3.41 -53.21
C ILE A 468 -0.85 -3.40 -51.71
N TYR A 469 -0.63 -4.58 -51.11
CA TYR A 469 -0.55 -4.65 -49.65
C TYR A 469 0.79 -4.18 -49.08
N LEU A 470 1.92 -4.31 -49.80
CA LEU A 470 3.24 -3.93 -49.27
C LEU A 470 3.36 -2.42 -48.99
N PRO A 471 2.99 -1.52 -49.93
CA PRO A 471 3.00 -0.08 -49.65
C PRO A 471 2.09 0.29 -48.48
N LEU A 472 0.91 -0.33 -48.40
CA LEU A 472 -0.03 -0.11 -47.30
C LEU A 472 0.58 -0.56 -45.97
N MET A 473 1.18 -1.75 -45.92
CA MET A 473 1.84 -2.31 -44.74
C MET A 473 2.97 -1.38 -44.24
N ILE A 474 3.84 -0.91 -45.13
CA ILE A 474 4.94 0.02 -44.79
C ILE A 474 4.39 1.35 -44.28
N SER A 475 3.30 1.84 -44.87
CA SER A 475 2.68 3.11 -44.45
C SER A 475 2.00 3.05 -43.08
N THR A 476 1.70 1.87 -42.53
CA THR A 476 0.95 1.73 -41.27
C THR A 476 1.64 2.42 -40.09
N VAL A 477 2.97 2.35 -39.98
CA VAL A 477 3.73 2.97 -38.88
C VAL A 477 3.69 4.50 -38.93
N PRO A 478 4.13 5.18 -40.02
CA PRO A 478 4.07 6.63 -40.07
C PRO A 478 2.63 7.16 -39.99
N PHE A 479 1.66 6.42 -40.55
CA PHE A 479 0.26 6.80 -40.49
C PHE A 479 -0.31 6.73 -39.06
N TYR A 480 -0.02 5.63 -38.34
CA TYR A 480 -0.40 5.50 -36.93
C TYR A 480 0.15 6.64 -36.08
N LEU A 481 1.44 6.99 -36.25
CA LEU A 481 2.08 8.08 -35.50
C LEU A 481 1.46 9.44 -35.83
N LEU A 482 1.12 9.69 -37.10
CA LEU A 482 0.43 10.92 -37.52
C LEU A 482 -0.94 11.04 -36.86
N ILE A 483 -1.73 9.97 -36.88
CA ILE A 483 -3.05 9.95 -36.25
C ILE A 483 -2.92 10.10 -34.74
N GLN A 484 -1.95 9.43 -34.11
CA GLN A 484 -1.71 9.51 -32.68
C GLN A 484 -1.37 10.93 -32.24
N GLU A 485 -0.49 11.61 -32.96
CA GLU A 485 -0.12 12.99 -32.67
C GLU A 485 -1.30 13.95 -32.86
N PHE A 486 -2.08 13.76 -33.93
CA PHE A 486 -3.27 14.57 -34.20
C PHE A 486 -4.34 14.40 -33.11
N LEU A 487 -4.74 13.16 -32.80
CA LEU A 487 -5.75 12.89 -31.78
C LEU A 487 -5.25 13.26 -30.38
N GLY A 488 -4.02 12.89 -30.05
CA GLY A 488 -3.41 13.16 -28.74
C GLY A 488 -3.41 14.65 -28.43
N ARG A 489 -2.88 15.48 -29.34
CA ARG A 489 -2.74 16.93 -29.10
C ARG A 489 -4.05 17.71 -29.24
N ARG A 490 -4.93 17.35 -30.17
CA ARG A 490 -6.10 18.20 -30.51
C ARG A 490 -7.41 17.76 -29.89
N VAL A 491 -7.58 16.46 -29.64
CA VAL A 491 -8.86 15.87 -29.22
C VAL A 491 -8.75 15.33 -27.79
N LEU A 492 -7.88 14.33 -27.57
CA LEU A 492 -7.80 13.60 -26.31
C LEU A 492 -7.29 14.47 -25.15
N SER A 493 -6.42 15.45 -25.42
CA SER A 493 -5.94 16.42 -24.43
C SER A 493 -7.02 17.39 -23.92
N LYS A 494 -8.11 17.56 -24.68
CA LYS A 494 -9.22 18.47 -24.34
C LYS A 494 -10.38 17.77 -23.63
N ILE A 495 -10.35 16.44 -23.57
CA ILE A 495 -11.38 15.64 -22.89
C ILE A 495 -11.05 15.64 -21.39
N ASN A 496 -12.06 15.95 -20.57
CA ASN A 496 -11.95 15.81 -19.13
C ASN A 496 -12.18 14.34 -18.76
N TRP A 497 -11.08 13.58 -18.66
CA TRP A 497 -11.10 12.19 -18.23
C TRP A 497 -11.31 12.16 -16.72
N GLN A 498 -12.55 11.95 -16.28
CA GLN A 498 -12.89 11.70 -14.87
C GLN A 498 -12.73 10.22 -14.53
#